data_AF-A0A2D7PG02-F1
#
_entry.id   AF-A0A2D7PG02-F1
#
_cell.length_a   1.000
_cell.length_b   1.000
_cell.length_c   1.000
_cell.angle_alpha   90.00
_cell.angle_beta   90.00
_cell.angle_gamma   90.00
#
_symmetry.space_group_name_H-M   'P 1'
#
loop_
_entity.id
_entity.type
_entity.pdbx_description
1 polymer ?
#
loop_
_entity_poly.entity_id
_entity_poly.type
_entity_poly.pdbx_seq_one_letter_code
_entity_poly.pdbx_strand_id
1 'polypeptide(L)'
;MISGSVKNLDTVLNSIKRQIGSVADRVANKILREAKIHTPIDKGRARRGWRLKKSTSTARKEIRVSNRVPYIDLLERGRSKQRPRGIVRPTLAAFKRGGKI
;
A
#
# COMPACT_ATOMS: atom_id res chain seq x y z
N MET A 1 11.42 -9.98 42.75
CA MET A 1 11.70 -8.74 41.99
C MET A 1 11.73 -8.90 40.46
N ILE A 2 11.78 -10.11 39.89
CA ILE A 2 11.93 -10.31 38.42
C ILE A 2 10.65 -9.99 37.61
N SER A 3 9.47 -10.08 38.23
CA SER A 3 8.16 -9.88 37.57
C SER A 3 7.94 -8.46 37.01
N GLY A 4 8.52 -7.42 37.64
CA GLY A 4 8.37 -6.03 37.18
C GLY A 4 9.13 -5.73 35.87
N SER A 5 10.34 -6.27 35.72
CA SER A 5 11.16 -6.07 34.53
C SER A 5 10.60 -6.77 33.28
N VAL A 6 9.97 -7.93 33.44
CA VAL A 6 9.34 -8.68 32.32
C VAL A 6 8.12 -7.95 31.76
N LYS A 7 7.24 -7.39 32.63
CA LYS A 7 6.06 -6.61 32.18
C LYS A 7 6.42 -5.36 31.37
N ASN A 8 7.57 -4.74 31.68
CA ASN A 8 8.08 -3.59 30.94
C ASN A 8 8.53 -3.98 29.52
N LEU A 9 9.18 -5.14 29.35
CA LEU A 9 9.57 -5.67 28.04
C LEU A 9 8.35 -5.97 27.15
N ASP A 10 7.31 -6.58 27.70
CA ASP A 10 6.07 -6.85 26.96
C ASP A 10 5.41 -5.56 26.44
N THR A 11 5.42 -4.52 27.27
CA THR A 11 4.87 -3.21 26.92
C THR A 11 5.65 -2.57 25.78
N VAL A 12 6.99 -2.61 25.84
CA VAL A 12 7.87 -2.11 24.76
C VAL A 12 7.65 -2.90 23.47
N LEU A 13 7.63 -4.23 23.53
CA LEU A 13 7.38 -5.09 22.37
C LEU A 13 6.03 -4.79 21.71
N ASN A 14 4.99 -4.58 22.51
CA ASN A 14 3.66 -4.23 21.99
C ASN A 14 3.64 -2.84 21.35
N SER A 15 4.37 -1.86 21.91
CA SER A 15 4.53 -0.54 21.30
C SER A 15 5.22 -0.63 19.94
N ILE A 16 6.33 -1.37 19.84
CA ILE A 16 7.06 -1.59 18.59
C ILE A 16 6.15 -2.26 17.55
N LYS A 17 5.41 -3.31 17.92
CA LYS A 17 4.45 -3.98 17.03
C LYS A 17 3.39 -3.01 16.48
N ARG A 18 2.89 -2.09 17.31
CA ARG A 18 1.92 -1.06 16.89
C ARG A 18 2.55 -0.04 15.94
N GLN A 19 3.77 0.42 16.22
CA GLN A 19 4.50 1.36 15.37
C GLN A 19 4.82 0.76 14.00
N ILE A 20 5.27 -0.49 13.93
CA ILE A 20 5.51 -1.18 12.65
C ILE A 20 4.19 -1.26 11.84
N GLY A 21 3.07 -1.60 12.51
CA GLY A 21 1.76 -1.62 11.88
C GLY A 21 1.36 -0.26 11.30
N SER A 22 1.59 0.83 12.04
CA SER A 22 1.26 2.18 11.59
C SER A 22 2.14 2.66 10.43
N VAL A 23 3.41 2.29 10.40
CA VAL A 23 4.31 2.54 9.26
C VAL A 23 3.85 1.78 8.03
N ALA A 24 3.55 0.49 8.16
CA ALA A 24 3.06 -0.34 7.05
C ALA A 24 1.75 0.22 6.46
N ASP A 25 0.85 0.69 7.33
CA ASP A 25 -0.40 1.34 6.93
C ASP A 25 -0.17 2.66 6.18
N ARG A 26 0.78 3.49 6.64
CA ARG A 26 1.15 4.73 5.93
C ARG A 26 1.74 4.42 4.55
N VAL A 27 2.64 3.45 4.45
CA VAL A 27 3.24 3.00 3.18
C VAL A 27 2.16 2.53 2.22
N ALA A 28 1.26 1.66 2.67
CA ALA A 28 0.24 1.10 1.80
C ALA A 28 -0.78 2.14 1.32
N ASN A 29 -1.19 3.07 2.19
CA ASN A 29 -2.05 4.19 1.81
C ASN A 29 -1.38 5.12 0.80
N LYS A 30 -0.07 5.37 0.95
CA LYS A 30 0.70 6.16 -0.01
C LYS A 30 0.77 5.47 -1.36
N ILE A 31 1.10 4.18 -1.40
CA ILE A 31 1.09 3.39 -2.65
C ILE A 31 -0.31 3.43 -3.30
N LEU A 32 -1.38 3.26 -2.53
CA LEU A 32 -2.76 3.35 -3.03
C LEU A 32 -3.04 4.73 -3.66
N ARG A 33 -2.61 5.81 -3.01
CA ARG A 33 -2.78 7.18 -3.51
C ARG A 33 -2.03 7.38 -4.82
N GLU A 34 -0.75 7.02 -4.85
CA GLU A 34 0.08 7.16 -6.05
C GLU A 34 -0.46 6.30 -7.21
N ALA A 35 -0.91 5.08 -6.94
CA ALA A 35 -1.54 4.22 -7.94
C ALA A 35 -2.78 4.90 -8.56
N LYS A 36 -3.63 5.54 -7.75
CA LYS A 36 -4.78 6.31 -8.25
C LYS A 36 -4.36 7.49 -9.13
N ILE A 37 -3.34 8.27 -8.74
CA ILE A 37 -2.82 9.42 -9.49
C ILE A 37 -2.27 8.98 -10.85
N HIS A 38 -1.53 7.88 -10.87
CA HIS A 38 -0.91 7.36 -12.07
C HIS A 38 -1.84 6.50 -12.93
N THR A 39 -3.05 6.19 -12.48
CA THR A 39 -4.05 5.52 -13.32
C THR A 39 -4.73 6.50 -14.28
N PRO A 40 -4.95 6.12 -15.57
CA PRO A 40 -5.74 6.90 -16.52
C PRO A 40 -7.12 7.27 -15.97
N ILE A 41 -7.56 8.49 -16.26
CA ILE A 41 -8.86 8.97 -15.81
C ILE A 41 -9.98 8.64 -16.77
N ASP A 42 -9.74 8.50 -18.09
CA ASP A 42 -10.76 8.23 -19.15
C ASP A 42 -12.24 8.25 -18.69
N LYS A 43 -12.81 7.10 -18.29
CA LYS A 43 -14.15 6.97 -17.66
C LYS A 43 -14.14 6.83 -16.12
N GLY A 44 -12.94 6.81 -15.54
CA GLY A 44 -12.66 6.82 -14.10
C GLY A 44 -12.77 5.46 -13.42
N ARG A 45 -13.31 4.44 -14.11
CA ARG A 45 -13.51 3.09 -13.57
C ARG A 45 -12.21 2.46 -13.06
N ALA A 46 -11.12 2.54 -13.82
CA ALA A 46 -9.82 2.02 -13.41
C ALA A 46 -9.30 2.73 -12.15
N ARG A 47 -9.30 4.07 -12.13
CA ARG A 47 -8.86 4.86 -10.96
C ARG A 47 -9.68 4.55 -9.71
N ARG A 48 -11.00 4.43 -9.86
CA ARG A 48 -11.91 4.03 -8.76
C ARG A 48 -11.77 2.56 -8.38
N GLY A 49 -11.17 1.71 -9.21
CA GLY A 49 -11.05 0.26 -9.00
C GLY A 49 -9.98 -0.17 -7.99
N TRP A 50 -9.10 0.74 -7.56
CA TRP A 50 -8.07 0.44 -6.58
C TRP A 50 -8.64 0.18 -5.18
N ARG A 51 -8.15 -0.86 -4.52
CA ARG A 51 -8.56 -1.32 -3.19
C ARG A 51 -7.33 -1.63 -2.35
N LEU A 52 -7.40 -1.27 -1.08
CA LEU A 52 -6.50 -1.72 -0.03
C LEU A 52 -7.20 -2.83 0.76
N LYS A 53 -6.58 -4.00 0.85
CA LYS A 53 -7.02 -5.10 1.73
C LYS A 53 -5.95 -5.34 2.77
N LYS A 54 -6.35 -5.44 4.03
CA LYS A 54 -5.49 -5.80 5.15
C LYS A 54 -5.96 -7.14 5.70
N SER A 55 -5.06 -8.11 5.77
CA SER A 55 -5.28 -9.35 6.51
C SER A 55 -4.66 -9.18 7.89
N THR A 56 -5.51 -9.31 8.92
CA THR A 56 -5.12 -9.22 10.33
C THR A 56 -4.90 -10.60 10.95
N SER A 57 -4.90 -11.67 10.14
CA SER A 57 -4.73 -13.02 10.64
C SER A 57 -3.40 -13.16 11.39
N THR A 58 -3.44 -13.83 12.54
CA THR A 58 -2.29 -14.05 13.42
C THR A 58 -1.14 -14.79 12.72
N ALA A 59 -1.47 -15.60 11.70
CA ALA A 59 -0.52 -16.37 10.89
C ALA A 59 0.11 -15.57 9.73
N ARG A 60 -0.61 -14.59 9.15
CA ARG A 60 -0.12 -13.74 8.04
C ARG A 60 -0.70 -12.35 8.13
N LYS A 61 0.14 -11.39 8.51
CA LYS A 61 -0.13 -9.95 8.29
C LYS A 61 0.20 -9.62 6.85
N GLU A 62 -0.81 -9.43 6.02
CA GLU A 62 -0.66 -9.07 4.61
C GLU A 62 -1.39 -7.75 4.33
N ILE A 63 -0.73 -6.82 3.64
CA ILE A 63 -1.38 -5.63 3.11
C ILE A 63 -1.29 -5.67 1.58
N ARG A 64 -2.44 -5.71 0.91
CA ARG A 64 -2.55 -5.85 -0.54
C ARG A 64 -3.23 -4.63 -1.16
N VAL A 65 -2.51 -3.95 -2.05
CA VAL A 65 -3.07 -2.91 -2.93
C VAL A 65 -3.35 -3.56 -4.29
N SER A 66 -4.59 -3.56 -4.74
CA SER A 66 -5.00 -4.24 -5.98
C SER A 66 -6.06 -3.46 -6.74
N ASN A 67 -6.14 -3.67 -8.05
CA ASN A 67 -7.19 -3.15 -8.89
C ASN A 67 -7.90 -4.31 -9.60
N ARG A 68 -9.23 -4.33 -9.55
CA ARG A 68 -10.04 -5.46 -10.00
C ARG A 68 -10.79 -5.19 -11.31
N VAL A 69 -10.45 -4.11 -12.02
CA VAL A 69 -11.06 -3.90 -13.34
C VAL A 69 -10.52 -4.94 -14.33
N PRO A 70 -11.36 -5.57 -15.17
CA PRO A 70 -10.95 -6.69 -16.03
C PRO A 70 -9.80 -6.38 -17.00
N TYR A 71 -9.59 -5.10 -17.31
CA TYR A 71 -8.62 -4.63 -18.30
C TYR A 71 -7.42 -3.92 -17.66
N ILE A 72 -7.20 -4.06 -16.35
CA ILE A 72 -6.10 -3.37 -15.66
C ILE A 72 -4.74 -3.73 -16.27
N ASP A 73 -4.54 -5.00 -16.63
CA ASP A 73 -3.29 -5.48 -17.21
C ASP A 73 -3.03 -4.85 -18.59
N LEU A 74 -4.08 -4.58 -19.36
CA LEU A 74 -3.96 -3.86 -20.62
C LEU A 74 -3.52 -2.41 -20.39
N LEU A 75 -4.01 -1.76 -19.33
CA LEU A 75 -3.56 -0.41 -18.97
C LEU A 75 -2.11 -0.41 -18.48
N GLU A 76 -1.71 -1.42 -17.72
CA GLU A 76 -0.31 -1.57 -17.27
C GLU A 76 0.63 -1.76 -18.45
N ARG A 77 0.22 -2.48 -19.49
CA ARG A 77 0.97 -2.68 -20.74
C ARG A 77 0.97 -1.47 -21.67
N GLY A 78 0.35 -0.35 -21.28
CA GLY A 78 0.39 0.90 -22.04
C GLY A 78 -0.74 1.10 -23.04
N ARG A 79 -1.84 0.34 -22.98
CA ARG A 79 -3.01 0.53 -23.87
C ARG A 79 -3.61 1.95 -23.80
N SER A 80 -3.41 2.66 -22.70
CA SER A 80 -3.90 4.03 -22.54
C SER A 80 -2.93 5.06 -23.10
N LYS A 81 -3.41 5.94 -23.98
CA LYS A 81 -2.67 7.13 -24.43
C LYS A 81 -2.25 8.07 -23.28
N GLN A 82 -3.00 8.09 -22.17
CA GLN A 82 -2.68 8.92 -21.00
C GLN A 82 -1.51 8.35 -20.16
N ARG A 83 -1.29 7.04 -20.25
CA ARG A 83 -0.29 6.29 -19.47
C ARG A 83 0.34 5.19 -20.34
N PRO A 84 1.14 5.54 -21.35
CA PRO A 84 1.77 4.57 -22.23
C PRO A 84 2.84 3.72 -21.52
N ARG A 85 3.33 4.17 -20.36
CA ARG A 85 4.34 3.48 -19.55
C ARG A 85 3.77 2.71 -18.36
N GLY A 86 2.49 2.35 -18.42
CA GLY A 86 1.79 1.66 -17.34
C GLY A 86 1.53 2.53 -16.11
N ILE A 87 1.18 1.87 -15.01
CA ILE A 87 0.72 2.48 -13.76
C ILE A 87 1.68 2.14 -12.62
N VAL A 88 2.14 0.89 -12.50
CA VAL A 88 2.92 0.43 -11.34
C VAL A 88 4.30 1.09 -11.29
N ARG A 89 5.01 1.12 -12.42
CA ARG A 89 6.35 1.73 -12.48
C ARG A 89 6.36 3.21 -12.06
N PRO A 90 5.51 4.10 -12.61
CA PRO A 90 5.48 5.49 -12.16
C PRO A 90 4.99 5.63 -10.70
N THR A 91 4.08 4.76 -10.24
CA THR A 91 3.64 4.70 -8.83
C THR A 91 4.82 4.46 -7.88
N LEU A 92 5.65 3.46 -8.15
CA LEU A 92 6.80 3.13 -7.32
C LEU A 92 7.88 4.22 -7.39
N ALA A 93 8.09 4.81 -8.57
CA ALA A 93 9.02 5.93 -8.73
C ALA A 93 8.58 7.16 -7.91
N ALA A 94 7.30 7.52 -7.94
CA ALA A 94 6.73 8.60 -7.15
C ALA A 94 6.85 8.32 -5.64
N PHE A 95 6.52 7.10 -5.22
CA PHE A 95 6.68 6.67 -3.83
C PHE A 95 8.13 6.83 -3.34
N LYS A 96 9.11 6.35 -4.13
CA LYS A 96 10.54 6.45 -3.80
C LYS A 96 11.01 7.90 -3.70
N ARG A 97 10.62 8.76 -4.66
CA ARG A 97 10.99 10.19 -4.66
C ARG A 97 10.37 10.96 -3.50
N GLY A 98 9.13 10.62 -3.14
CA GLY A 98 8.43 11.24 -2.02
C GLY A 98 8.78 10.65 -0.66
N GLY A 99 9.82 9.80 -0.55
CA GLY A 99 10.14 8.86 0.54
C GLY A 99 10.33 9.39 1.98
N LYS A 100 9.79 10.56 2.33
CA LYS A 100 9.50 10.90 3.72
C LYS A 100 8.21 10.16 4.12
N ILE A 101 8.32 9.25 5.10
CA ILE A 101 7.20 8.50 5.68
C ILE A 101 7.00 8.97 7.10
#